data_AF-A2FX61-F1
#
_entry.id   AF-A2FX61-F1
#
_cell.length_a   1.000
_cell.length_b   1.000
_cell.length_c   1.000
_cell.angle_alpha   90.00
_cell.angle_beta   90.00
_cell.angle_gamma   90.00
#
_symmetry.space_group_name_H-M   'P 1'
#
loop_
_entity.id
_entity.type
_entity.pdbx_description
1 polymer ?
#
loop_
_entity_poly.entity_id
_entity_poly.type
_entity_poly.pdbx_seq_one_letter_code
_entity_poly.pdbx_strand_id
1 'polypeptide(L)'
;MNEYNRGWCWKVLNEINRMPISKPFRLPVDPVHDDAPDYLQKIKHPMDLSKIKQNLNSGIYTKPQQLVDDIHLIASNTRLYNGEDSFFAACADIIEEYIDQQLKDKCNSYDEEWTQNLDRIIAALRKHIEKAPKGVNIDGFENIITNPIQKISTTSDTEFL
;
A
#
# COMPACT_ATOMS: atom_id res chain seq x y z
N MET A 1 0.40 14.32 6.91
CA MET A 1 -0.32 13.07 6.58
C MET A 1 -0.89 12.49 7.88
N ASN A 2 -2.12 11.96 7.88
CA ASN A 2 -2.70 11.32 9.08
C ASN A 2 -1.98 9.98 9.40
N GLU A 3 -2.22 9.45 10.59
CA GLU A 3 -1.54 8.24 11.09
C GLU A 3 -1.83 7.01 10.21
N TYR A 4 -3.09 6.81 9.81
CA TYR A 4 -3.51 5.74 8.92
C TYR A 4 -2.71 5.72 7.61
N ASN A 5 -2.66 6.86 6.93
CA ASN A 5 -1.93 7.03 5.68
C ASN A 5 -0.42 6.86 5.87
N ARG A 6 0.13 7.32 7.00
CA ARG A 6 1.54 7.11 7.36
C ARG A 6 1.84 5.63 7.60
N GLY A 7 0.96 4.92 8.29
CA GLY A 7 1.05 3.47 8.50
C GLY A 7 1.02 2.69 7.19
N TRP A 8 0.10 3.03 6.30
CA TRP A 8 0.05 2.44 4.95
C TRP A 8 1.35 2.70 4.16
N CYS A 9 1.85 3.93 4.15
CA CYS A 9 3.12 4.28 3.47
C CYS A 9 4.29 3.43 3.99
N TRP A 10 4.37 3.25 5.31
CA TRP A 10 5.39 2.40 5.93
C TRP A 10 5.26 0.93 5.54
N LYS A 11 4.03 0.41 5.53
CA LYS A 11 3.75 -0.96 5.14
C LYS A 11 4.25 -1.23 3.71
N VAL A 12 3.79 -0.43 2.73
CA VAL A 12 4.12 -0.67 1.32
C VAL A 12 5.62 -0.47 1.04
N LEU A 13 6.25 0.53 1.66
CA LEU A 13 7.70 0.75 1.52
C LEU A 13 8.51 -0.43 2.09
N ASN A 14 8.08 -1.03 3.21
CA ASN A 14 8.74 -2.21 3.78
C ASN A 14 8.52 -3.46 2.92
N GLU A 15 7.34 -3.62 2.33
CA GLU A 15 7.04 -4.72 1.40
C GLU A 15 7.90 -4.64 0.14
N ILE A 16 8.00 -3.46 -0.49
CA ILE A 16 8.90 -3.23 -1.64
C ILE A 16 10.35 -3.53 -1.26
N ASN A 17 10.81 -3.06 -0.08
CA ASN A 17 12.18 -3.34 0.37
C ASN A 17 12.48 -4.84 0.59
N ARG A 18 11.46 -5.67 0.85
CA ARG A 18 11.63 -7.13 0.98
C ARG A 18 11.70 -7.84 -0.36
N MET A 19 11.19 -7.25 -1.43
CA MET A 19 11.26 -7.84 -2.77
C MET A 19 12.74 -7.95 -3.20
N PRO A 20 13.22 -9.11 -3.66
CA PRO A 20 14.60 -9.25 -4.13
C PRO A 20 14.94 -8.28 -5.27
N ILE A 21 13.97 -8.04 -6.16
CA ILE A 21 14.07 -7.12 -7.31
C ILE A 21 14.28 -5.65 -6.90
N SER A 22 14.01 -5.28 -5.64
CA SER A 22 14.21 -3.90 -5.19
C SER A 22 15.67 -3.55 -4.89
N LYS A 23 16.56 -4.55 -4.80
CA LYS A 23 17.94 -4.36 -4.37
C LYS A 23 18.69 -3.22 -5.10
N PRO A 24 18.61 -3.07 -6.43
CA PRO A 24 19.27 -1.97 -7.14
C PRO A 24 18.78 -0.57 -6.76
N PHE A 25 17.57 -0.44 -6.23
CA PHE A 25 16.92 0.85 -5.94
C PHE A 25 16.97 1.23 -4.46
N ARG A 26 17.63 0.41 -3.62
CA ARG A 26 17.64 0.62 -2.16
C ARG A 26 18.51 1.78 -1.72
N LEU A 27 19.52 2.12 -2.50
CA LEU A 27 20.49 3.17 -2.23
C LEU A 27 20.60 4.08 -3.45
N PRO A 28 21.08 5.32 -3.27
CA PRO A 28 21.36 6.20 -4.40
C PRO A 28 22.37 5.55 -5.36
N VAL A 29 22.16 5.75 -6.67
CA VAL A 29 23.15 5.36 -7.69
C VAL A 29 24.45 6.15 -7.45
N ASP A 30 25.54 5.44 -7.30
CA ASP A 30 26.89 6.00 -7.19
C ASP A 30 27.58 5.92 -8.56
N PRO A 31 27.87 7.07 -9.22
CA PRO A 31 28.45 7.07 -10.57
C PRO A 31 29.77 6.31 -10.73
N VAL A 32 30.55 6.15 -9.66
CA VAL A 32 31.85 5.46 -9.70
C VAL A 32 31.70 4.00 -9.34
N HIS A 33 31.01 3.70 -8.23
CA HIS A 33 30.83 2.34 -7.76
C HIS A 33 29.93 1.51 -8.70
N ASP A 34 28.91 2.13 -9.28
CA ASP A 34 27.93 1.46 -10.15
C ASP A 34 28.27 1.57 -11.64
N ASP A 35 29.48 2.04 -11.99
CA ASP A 35 29.97 2.23 -13.36
C ASP A 35 29.00 3.08 -14.23
N ALA A 36 28.51 4.17 -13.65
CA ALA A 36 27.49 5.05 -14.23
C ALA A 36 27.97 6.52 -14.29
N PRO A 37 29.10 6.82 -14.96
CA PRO A 37 29.81 8.10 -14.83
C PRO A 37 29.03 9.33 -15.31
N ASP A 38 28.06 9.14 -16.20
CA ASP A 38 27.20 10.19 -16.75
C ASP A 38 25.79 10.24 -16.12
N TYR A 39 25.54 9.43 -15.07
CA TYR A 39 24.23 9.31 -14.43
C TYR A 39 23.67 10.66 -13.98
N LEU A 40 24.44 11.41 -13.20
CA LEU A 40 24.02 12.72 -12.69
C LEU A 40 23.95 13.82 -13.78
N GLN A 41 24.48 13.55 -14.98
CA GLN A 41 24.32 14.46 -16.12
C GLN A 41 22.98 14.21 -16.82
N LYS A 42 22.58 12.94 -16.94
CA LYS A 42 21.33 12.50 -17.58
C LYS A 42 20.12 12.63 -16.65
N ILE A 43 20.25 12.17 -15.41
CA ILE A 43 19.18 12.12 -14.41
C ILE A 43 19.18 13.39 -13.56
N LYS A 44 18.12 14.20 -13.70
CA LYS A 44 18.01 15.52 -13.04
C LYS A 44 17.54 15.45 -11.59
N HIS A 45 16.72 14.46 -11.27
CA HIS A 45 16.15 14.26 -9.94
C HIS A 45 16.37 12.80 -9.51
N PRO A 46 17.58 12.44 -9.05
CA PRO A 46 17.84 11.11 -8.51
C PRO A 46 16.90 10.80 -7.33
N MET A 47 16.45 9.55 -7.25
CA MET A 47 15.61 9.05 -6.17
C MET A 47 15.95 7.59 -5.89
N ASP A 48 15.72 7.15 -4.65
CA ASP A 48 15.97 5.80 -4.18
C ASP A 48 15.12 5.50 -2.92
N LEU A 49 14.97 4.22 -2.57
CA LEU A 49 14.11 3.81 -1.46
C LEU A 49 14.63 4.27 -0.09
N SER A 50 15.94 4.47 0.09
CA SER A 50 16.47 5.03 1.34
C SER A 50 16.11 6.49 1.49
N LYS A 51 16.13 7.26 0.40
CA LYS A 51 15.68 8.65 0.39
C LYS A 51 14.18 8.77 0.64
N ILE A 52 13.37 7.92 0.03
CA ILE A 52 11.92 7.85 0.31
C ILE A 52 11.67 7.54 1.79
N LYS A 53 12.39 6.57 2.36
CA LYS A 53 12.31 6.24 3.79
C LYS A 53 12.69 7.44 4.67
N GLN A 54 13.72 8.20 4.30
CA GLN A 54 14.11 9.41 5.01
C GLN A 54 13.00 10.46 4.94
N ASN A 55 12.47 10.75 3.74
CA ASN A 55 11.40 11.73 3.53
C ASN A 55 10.13 11.36 4.32
N LEU A 56 9.76 10.07 4.35
CA LEU A 56 8.64 9.57 5.14
C LEU A 56 8.86 9.77 6.64
N ASN A 57 10.06 9.45 7.15
CA ASN A 57 10.44 9.67 8.54
C ASN A 57 10.34 11.15 8.92
N SER A 58 10.93 12.03 8.09
CA SER A 58 10.96 13.47 8.29
C SER A 58 9.61 14.16 8.08
N GLY A 59 8.56 13.43 7.69
CA GLY A 59 7.22 13.99 7.51
C GLY A 59 7.07 14.89 6.28
N ILE A 60 7.97 14.77 5.30
CA ILE A 60 7.92 15.52 4.03
C ILE A 60 6.64 15.19 3.25
N TYR A 61 6.20 13.94 3.30
CA TYR A 61 4.97 13.51 2.65
C TYR A 61 3.73 13.94 3.45
N THR A 62 2.93 14.81 2.83
CA THR A 62 1.63 15.25 3.33
C THR A 62 0.51 14.28 2.94
N LYS A 63 0.68 13.55 1.83
CA LYS A 63 -0.26 12.55 1.28
C LYS A 63 0.47 11.30 0.77
N PRO A 64 -0.17 10.12 0.78
CA PRO A 64 0.40 8.88 0.23
C PRO A 64 0.89 9.00 -1.22
N GLN A 65 0.13 9.73 -2.05
CA GLN A 65 0.47 9.94 -3.46
C GLN A 65 1.90 10.44 -3.67
N GLN A 66 2.40 11.32 -2.79
CA GLN A 66 3.75 11.88 -2.94
C GLN A 66 4.87 10.84 -2.75
N LEU A 67 4.62 9.80 -1.95
CA LEU A 67 5.54 8.66 -1.84
C LEU A 67 5.48 7.81 -3.12
N VAL A 68 4.28 7.61 -3.66
CA VAL A 68 4.06 6.87 -4.90
C VAL A 68 4.74 7.58 -6.08
N ASP A 69 4.61 8.90 -6.17
CA ASP A 69 5.27 9.72 -7.18
C ASP A 69 6.80 9.57 -7.14
N ASP A 70 7.40 9.48 -5.94
CA ASP A 70 8.84 9.24 -5.80
C ASP A 70 9.24 7.81 -6.22
N ILE A 71 8.35 6.81 -6.08
CA ILE A 71 8.57 5.45 -6.63
C ILE A 71 8.46 5.46 -8.16
N HIS A 72 7.49 6.18 -8.73
CA HIS A 72 7.38 6.39 -10.18
C HIS A 72 8.61 7.11 -10.74
N LEU A 73 9.20 8.03 -9.97
CA LEU A 73 10.43 8.71 -10.34
C LEU A 73 11.63 7.74 -10.40
N ILE A 74 11.73 6.77 -9.49
CA ILE A 74 12.74 5.70 -9.58
C ILE A 74 12.57 4.93 -10.89
N ALA A 75 11.36 4.51 -11.22
CA ALA A 75 11.09 3.75 -12.43
C ALA A 75 11.38 4.56 -13.71
N SER A 76 10.93 5.82 -13.74
CA SER A 76 11.16 6.75 -14.86
C SER A 76 12.65 7.04 -15.06
N ASN A 77 13.41 7.29 -13.99
CA ASN A 77 14.86 7.48 -14.07
C ASN A 77 15.57 6.22 -14.56
N THR A 78 15.12 5.04 -14.10
CA THR A 78 15.67 3.75 -14.52
C THR A 78 15.47 3.52 -16.02
N ARG A 79 14.25 3.72 -16.54
CA ARG A 79 13.97 3.64 -17.98
C ARG A 79 14.80 4.65 -18.77
N LEU A 80 14.89 5.89 -18.30
CA LEU A 80 15.66 6.94 -18.97
C LEU A 80 17.17 6.63 -19.06
N TYR A 81 17.75 6.06 -18.01
CA TYR A 81 19.18 5.78 -17.96
C TYR A 81 19.56 4.43 -18.59
N ASN A 82 18.82 3.37 -18.25
CA ASN A 82 19.14 2.00 -18.63
C ASN A 82 18.44 1.54 -19.92
N GLY A 83 17.40 2.24 -20.38
CA GLY A 83 16.55 1.86 -21.50
C GLY A 83 15.37 0.99 -21.08
N GLU A 84 14.26 1.07 -21.82
CA GLU A 84 12.99 0.40 -21.52
C GLU A 84 13.11 -1.14 -21.53
N ASP A 85 13.91 -1.70 -22.42
CA ASP A 85 14.12 -3.16 -22.52
C ASP A 85 15.15 -3.71 -21.52
N SER A 86 15.68 -2.89 -20.62
CA SER A 86 16.70 -3.32 -19.68
C SER A 86 16.12 -4.15 -18.54
N PHE A 87 16.95 -5.04 -17.98
CA PHE A 87 16.58 -5.80 -16.78
C PHE A 87 16.20 -4.89 -15.61
N PHE A 88 16.86 -3.74 -15.46
CA PHE A 88 16.55 -2.77 -14.41
C PHE A 88 15.19 -2.12 -14.62
N ALA A 89 14.85 -1.74 -15.86
CA ALA A 89 13.53 -1.22 -16.19
C ALA A 89 12.44 -2.24 -15.86
N ALA A 90 12.59 -3.50 -16.29
CA ALA A 90 11.63 -4.56 -15.95
C ALA A 90 11.46 -4.75 -14.43
N CYS A 91 12.53 -4.67 -13.64
CA CYS A 91 12.43 -4.73 -12.18
C CYS A 91 11.69 -3.52 -11.59
N ALA A 92 11.95 -2.32 -12.12
CA ALA A 92 11.31 -1.10 -11.66
C ALA A 92 9.82 -1.06 -12.03
N ASP A 93 9.46 -1.53 -13.23
CA ASP A 93 8.08 -1.62 -13.71
C ASP A 93 7.24 -2.55 -12.81
N ILE A 94 7.79 -3.67 -12.36
CA ILE A 94 7.09 -4.57 -11.41
C ILE A 94 6.84 -3.86 -10.07
N ILE A 95 7.78 -3.03 -9.60
CA ILE A 95 7.61 -2.28 -8.36
C ILE A 95 6.59 -1.14 -8.54
N GLU A 96 6.62 -0.46 -9.69
CA GLU A 96 5.66 0.58 -10.08
C GLU A 96 4.23 0.02 -10.17
N GLU A 97 4.04 -1.11 -10.86
CA GLU A 97 2.74 -1.78 -10.95
C GLU A 97 2.24 -2.24 -9.57
N TYR A 98 3.14 -2.75 -8.71
CA TYR A 98 2.79 -3.13 -7.35
C TYR A 98 2.26 -1.93 -6.55
N ILE A 99 2.97 -0.79 -6.56
CA ILE A 99 2.57 0.37 -5.77
C ILE A 99 1.26 0.98 -6.28
N ASP A 100 1.04 0.98 -7.60
CA ASP A 100 -0.21 1.46 -8.20
C ASP A 100 -1.39 0.61 -7.76
N GLN A 101 -1.23 -0.72 -7.75
CA GLN A 101 -2.27 -1.62 -7.26
C GLN A 101 -2.52 -1.42 -5.76
N GLN A 102 -1.46 -1.24 -4.95
CA GLN A 102 -1.63 -0.95 -3.51
C GLN A 102 -2.36 0.37 -3.27
N LEU A 103 -2.06 1.41 -4.06
CA LEU A 103 -2.69 2.72 -3.93
C LEU A 103 -4.16 2.66 -4.34
N LYS A 104 -4.48 1.91 -5.41
CA LYS A 104 -5.85 1.70 -5.89
C LYS A 104 -6.71 0.97 -4.86
N ASP A 105 -6.16 -0.03 -4.17
CA ASP A 105 -6.88 -0.81 -3.16
C ASP A 105 -6.90 -0.14 -1.78
N LYS A 106 -6.24 1.03 -1.64
CA LYS A 106 -6.10 1.72 -0.37
C LYS A 106 -7.43 2.34 0.06
N CYS A 107 -7.89 2.01 1.27
CA CYS A 107 -8.99 2.71 1.94
C CYS A 107 -8.55 4.11 2.39
N ASN A 108 -9.49 4.98 2.78
CA ASN A 108 -9.18 6.33 3.26
C ASN A 108 -9.00 6.42 4.78
N SER A 109 -9.54 5.46 5.53
CA SER A 109 -9.48 5.40 6.99
C SER A 109 -9.51 3.97 7.53
N TYR A 110 -9.21 3.82 8.82
CA TYR A 110 -9.40 2.57 9.55
C TYR A 110 -10.87 2.13 9.55
N ASP A 111 -11.82 3.06 9.67
CA ASP A 111 -13.26 2.73 9.68
C ASP A 111 -13.69 2.15 8.33
N GLU A 112 -13.25 2.74 7.22
CA GLU A 112 -13.55 2.23 5.88
C GLU A 112 -12.92 0.83 5.67
N GLU A 113 -11.67 0.64 6.07
CA GLU A 113 -11.01 -0.67 6.00
C GLU A 113 -11.73 -1.72 6.84
N TRP A 114 -12.15 -1.36 8.05
CA TRP A 114 -12.89 -2.23 8.97
C TRP A 114 -14.25 -2.60 8.39
N THR A 115 -15.01 -1.64 7.88
CA THR A 115 -16.32 -1.87 7.25
C THR A 115 -16.18 -2.81 6.04
N GLN A 116 -15.23 -2.55 5.14
CA GLN A 116 -15.00 -3.42 3.99
C GLN A 116 -14.58 -4.85 4.40
N ASN A 117 -13.76 -4.99 5.44
CA ASN A 117 -13.38 -6.30 5.95
C ASN A 117 -14.57 -7.05 6.56
N LEU A 118 -15.41 -6.34 7.33
CA LEU A 118 -16.63 -6.90 7.89
C LEU A 118 -17.58 -7.38 6.78
N ASP A 119 -17.79 -6.57 5.75
CA ASP A 119 -18.62 -6.92 4.60
C ASP A 119 -18.11 -8.19 3.89
N ARG A 120 -16.79 -8.33 3.72
CA ARG A 120 -16.19 -9.55 3.14
C ARG A 120 -16.44 -10.78 4.02
N ILE A 121 -16.27 -10.66 5.33
CA ILE A 121 -16.51 -11.76 6.27
C ILE A 121 -17.99 -12.17 6.25
N ILE A 122 -18.90 -11.20 6.29
CA ILE A 122 -20.34 -11.44 6.21
C ILE A 122 -20.70 -12.15 4.90
N ALA A 123 -20.14 -11.70 3.77
CA ALA A 123 -20.37 -12.36 2.48
C ALA A 123 -19.85 -13.81 2.44
N ALA A 124 -18.66 -14.06 3.01
CA ALA A 124 -18.10 -15.40 3.11
C ALA A 124 -18.95 -16.33 3.99
N LEU A 125 -19.43 -15.83 5.13
CA LEU A 125 -20.32 -16.56 6.04
C LEU A 125 -21.66 -16.88 5.38
N ARG A 126 -22.29 -15.91 4.69
CA ARG A 126 -23.54 -16.13 3.92
C ARG A 126 -23.40 -17.30 2.94
N LYS A 127 -22.32 -17.30 2.16
CA LYS A 127 -22.02 -18.37 1.18
C LYS A 127 -21.90 -19.76 1.82
N HIS A 128 -21.50 -19.85 3.08
CA HIS A 128 -21.43 -21.12 3.81
C HIS A 128 -22.79 -21.53 4.38
N ILE A 129 -23.55 -20.58 4.93
CA ILE A 129 -24.91 -20.84 5.47
C ILE A 129 -25.86 -21.33 4.38
N GLU A 130 -25.82 -20.72 3.18
CA GLU A 130 -26.63 -21.15 2.03
C GLU A 130 -26.38 -22.61 1.61
N LYS A 131 -25.22 -23.16 1.97
CA LYS A 131 -24.83 -24.54 1.66
C LYS A 131 -25.01 -25.48 2.84
N ALA A 132 -25.68 -25.05 3.91
CA ALA A 132 -25.88 -25.87 5.08
C ALA A 132 -26.62 -27.19 4.72
N PRO A 133 -26.22 -28.32 5.31
CA PRO A 133 -26.92 -29.59 5.12
C PRO A 133 -28.38 -29.51 5.52
N LYS A 134 -29.24 -30.26 4.82
CA LYS A 134 -30.66 -30.35 5.15
C LYS A 134 -30.85 -30.88 6.58
N GLY A 135 -31.61 -30.15 7.39
CA GLY A 135 -31.91 -30.50 8.79
C GLY A 135 -31.09 -29.73 9.83
N VAL A 136 -30.11 -28.91 9.42
CA VAL A 136 -29.48 -27.94 10.31
C VAL A 136 -30.44 -26.76 10.52
N ASN A 137 -30.77 -26.47 11.78
CA ASN A 137 -31.53 -25.26 12.13
C ASN A 137 -30.60 -24.04 12.02
N ILE A 138 -30.93 -23.13 11.11
CA ILE A 138 -30.20 -21.87 10.87
C ILE A 138 -31.01 -20.64 11.33
N ASP A 139 -32.15 -20.85 11.98
CA ASP A 139 -32.98 -19.79 12.56
C ASP A 139 -32.16 -18.99 13.58
N GLY A 140 -32.13 -17.67 13.41
CA GLY A 140 -31.34 -16.74 14.23
C GLY A 140 -30.11 -16.16 13.53
N PHE A 141 -29.58 -16.81 12.49
CA PHE A 141 -28.51 -16.23 11.67
C PHE A 141 -29.04 -15.15 10.70
N GLU A 142 -30.33 -15.22 10.32
CA GLU A 142 -30.99 -14.24 9.43
C GLU A 142 -30.97 -12.80 9.96
N ASN A 143 -30.97 -12.61 11.28
CA ASN A 143 -30.91 -11.28 11.91
C ASN A 143 -29.49 -10.68 11.93
N ILE A 144 -28.45 -11.51 11.93
CA ILE A 144 -27.05 -11.07 11.79
C ILE A 144 -26.77 -10.64 10.33
N ILE A 145 -27.52 -11.23 9.40
CA ILE A 145 -27.37 -11.05 7.96
C ILE A 145 -27.92 -9.70 7.47
N THR A 146 -28.88 -9.07 8.17
CA THR A 146 -29.63 -7.92 7.64
C THR A 146 -29.17 -6.55 8.14
N ASN A 147 -28.35 -6.45 9.19
CA ASN A 147 -28.06 -5.13 9.79
C ASN A 147 -26.68 -5.05 10.50
N PRO A 148 -25.57 -4.85 9.75
CA PRO A 148 -24.22 -4.93 10.33
C PRO A 148 -23.81 -3.72 11.19
N ILE A 149 -24.47 -2.56 11.05
CA ILE A 149 -23.93 -1.27 11.57
C ILE A 149 -24.87 -0.56 12.57
N GLN A 150 -26.17 -0.89 12.66
CA GLN A 150 -27.12 -0.13 13.49
C GLN A 150 -26.99 -0.31 15.02
N LYS A 151 -25.95 -0.95 15.56
CA LYS A 151 -25.78 -1.16 17.02
C LYS A 151 -24.55 -0.52 17.68
N ILE A 152 -23.75 0.29 16.98
CA ILE A 152 -22.62 1.01 17.61
C ILE A 152 -22.85 2.54 17.68
N SER A 153 -24.04 3.02 17.31
CA SER A 153 -24.46 4.38 17.60
C SER A 153 -25.34 4.41 18.86
N THR A 154 -24.70 4.45 20.04
CA THR A 154 -25.11 5.15 21.28
C THR A 154 -24.53 4.47 22.53
N THR A 155 -23.25 4.68 22.80
CA THR A 155 -22.79 5.00 24.16
C THR A 155 -21.77 6.11 24.02
N SER A 156 -22.27 7.33 23.80
CA SER A 156 -21.53 8.55 24.08
C SER A 156 -21.21 8.60 25.57
N ASP A 157 -19.93 8.80 25.88
CA ASP A 157 -19.43 9.69 26.93
C ASP A 157 -20.40 10.05 28.06
N THR A 158 -20.37 9.26 29.14
CA THR A 158 -20.49 9.75 30.52
C THR A 158 -20.09 8.62 31.46
N GLU A 159 -18.85 8.69 31.97
CA GLU A 159 -18.43 8.30 33.33
C GLU A 159 -16.91 8.09 33.37
N PHE A 160 -16.16 9.19 33.45
CA PHE A 160 -14.97 9.24 34.29
C PHE A 160 -15.00 10.58 35.02
N LEU A 161 -15.37 10.50 36.31
CA LEU A 161 -15.05 11.50 37.33
C LEU A 161 -13.54 11.53 37.57
#